data_AF-A0A1I0T8N8-F1
#
_entry.id   AF-A0A1I0T8N8-F1
#
_cell.length_a   1.000
_cell.length_b   1.000
_cell.length_c   1.000
_cell.angle_alpha   90.00
_cell.angle_beta   90.00
_cell.angle_gamma   90.00
#
_symmetry.space_group_name_H-M   'P 1'
#
loop_
_entity.id
_entity.type
_entity.pdbx_description
1 polymer ?
#
loop_
_entity_poly.entity_id
_entity_poly.type
_entity_poly.pdbx_seq_one_letter_code
_entity_poly.pdbx_strand_id
1 'polypeptide(L)'
;MQATNSAAAASTDDSADLVNAAVLGDRAAFESLVRTHGPAMYRFARNMVRDDGLAEEIVQDAFVAAWKSLEHYRSESALRTWLFGIVNHKAIDATRRRVPRPAEDWLFEDAVGDAVAADDPASVATGSDFLVALRRALSDLPEVQRSCWLLREVEGMTHVEIGETLSMSPSAVRGQVSRARRTLSERMAPWR
;
A
#
# COMPACT_ATOMS: atom_id res chain seq x y z
N MET A 1 11.99 30.93 4.60
CA MET A 1 12.92 30.24 3.68
C MET A 1 13.61 29.12 4.45
N GLN A 2 13.11 27.89 4.34
CA GLN A 2 13.83 26.69 4.77
C GLN A 2 13.70 25.68 3.64
N ALA A 3 14.70 25.66 2.78
CA ALA A 3 15.01 24.52 1.95
C ALA A 3 16.12 23.79 2.70
N THR A 4 15.85 22.60 3.22
CA THR A 4 16.90 21.62 3.53
C THR A 4 16.33 20.20 3.50
N ASN A 5 16.91 19.43 2.58
CA ASN A 5 17.24 18.01 2.73
C ASN A 5 16.16 16.95 2.45
N SER A 6 15.73 16.86 1.19
CA SER A 6 15.02 15.68 0.64
C SER A 6 15.86 15.01 -0.45
N ALA A 7 17.14 14.75 -0.20
CA ALA A 7 18.05 14.11 -1.16
C ALA A 7 18.97 13.04 -0.56
N ALA A 8 18.83 12.70 0.73
CA ALA A 8 19.75 11.79 1.42
C ALA A 8 19.05 10.48 1.82
N ALA A 9 18.73 9.63 0.84
CA ALA A 9 18.64 8.16 0.95
C ALA A 9 18.11 7.52 -0.36
N ALA A 10 18.57 7.95 -1.53
CA ALA A 10 18.50 7.07 -2.70
C ALA A 10 19.52 5.94 -2.42
N SER A 11 19.05 4.83 -1.84
CA SER A 11 19.81 3.59 -1.80
C SER A 11 20.34 3.33 -3.20
N THR A 12 21.61 2.93 -3.33
CA THR A 12 22.29 2.62 -4.60
C THR A 12 21.47 1.72 -5.53
N ASP A 13 20.54 0.96 -4.95
CA ASP A 13 19.54 0.06 -5.52
C ASP A 13 18.34 0.71 -6.26
N ASP A 14 18.29 2.03 -6.39
CA ASP A 14 17.28 2.75 -7.20
C ASP A 14 17.91 3.92 -7.99
N SER A 15 19.20 3.81 -8.31
CA SER A 15 19.94 4.85 -9.03
C SER A 15 19.31 5.10 -10.42
N ALA A 16 19.43 6.34 -10.92
CA ALA A 16 18.93 6.69 -12.24
C ALA A 16 19.49 5.77 -13.34
N ASP A 17 20.75 5.34 -13.21
CA ASP A 17 21.39 4.41 -14.13
C ASP A 17 20.75 3.01 -14.10
N LEU A 18 20.42 2.51 -12.90
CA LEU A 18 19.73 1.23 -12.74
C LEU A 18 18.33 1.27 -13.35
N VAL A 19 17.58 2.35 -13.12
CA VAL A 19 16.25 2.54 -13.71
C VAL A 19 16.36 2.64 -15.23
N ASN A 20 17.31 3.41 -15.75
CA ASN A 20 17.54 3.53 -17.20
C ASN A 20 17.92 2.19 -17.84
N ALA A 21 18.77 1.38 -17.18
CA ALA A 21 19.10 0.04 -17.66
C ALA A 21 17.86 -0.85 -17.73
N ALA A 22 17.01 -0.82 -16.71
CA ALA A 22 15.76 -1.57 -16.70
C ALA A 22 14.78 -1.11 -17.80
N VAL A 23 14.69 0.21 -18.05
CA VAL A 23 13.91 0.80 -19.16
C VAL A 23 14.41 0.30 -20.52
N LEU A 24 15.72 0.12 -20.68
CA LEU A 24 16.34 -0.45 -21.89
C LEU A 24 16.20 -1.98 -22.00
N GLY A 25 15.49 -2.62 -21.07
CA GLY A 25 15.22 -4.06 -21.08
C GLY A 25 16.27 -4.91 -20.34
N ASP A 26 17.16 -4.32 -19.55
CA ASP A 26 18.08 -5.07 -18.69
C ASP A 26 17.30 -5.80 -17.59
N ARG A 27 17.23 -7.12 -17.70
CA ARG A 27 16.54 -8.00 -16.76
C ARG A 27 17.20 -7.99 -15.38
N ALA A 28 18.52 -7.93 -15.29
CA ALA A 28 19.23 -7.94 -14.01
C ALA A 28 19.01 -6.62 -13.26
N ALA A 29 18.97 -5.51 -13.99
CA ALA A 29 18.61 -4.21 -13.43
C ALA A 29 17.20 -4.24 -12.83
N PHE A 30 16.23 -4.76 -13.59
CA PHE A 30 14.85 -4.88 -13.09
C PHE A 30 14.71 -5.85 -11.92
N GLU A 31 15.45 -6.96 -11.91
CA GLU A 31 15.48 -7.87 -10.77
C GLU A 31 15.98 -7.16 -9.49
N SER A 32 16.94 -6.23 -9.61
CA SER A 32 17.36 -5.41 -8.47
C SER A 32 16.22 -4.52 -7.98
N LEU A 33 15.51 -3.85 -8.89
CA LEU A 33 14.33 -3.04 -8.52
C LEU A 33 13.26 -3.88 -7.81
N VAL A 34 13.03 -5.12 -8.26
CA VAL A 34 12.11 -6.07 -7.63
C VAL A 34 12.56 -6.40 -6.21
N ARG A 35 13.83 -6.73 -5.99
CA ARG A 35 14.35 -7.01 -4.63
C ARG A 35 14.25 -5.82 -3.70
N THR A 36 14.50 -4.61 -4.22
CA THR A 36 14.45 -3.36 -3.45
C THR A 36 13.04 -3.02 -3.01
N HIS A 37 12.08 -3.03 -3.94
CA HIS A 37 10.72 -2.51 -3.70
C HIS A 37 9.72 -3.60 -3.28
N GLY A 38 9.97 -4.85 -3.65
CA GLY A 38 9.06 -5.98 -3.44
C GLY A 38 8.60 -6.17 -2.00
N PRO A 39 9.51 -6.17 -1.00
CA PRO A 39 9.11 -6.31 0.40
C PRO A 39 8.14 -5.21 0.88
N ALA A 40 8.33 -3.97 0.44
CA ALA A 40 7.46 -2.85 0.81
C ALA A 40 6.10 -2.94 0.10
N MET A 41 6.11 -3.23 -1.20
CA MET A 41 4.89 -3.48 -1.97
C MET A 41 4.06 -4.63 -1.40
N TYR A 42 4.70 -5.72 -0.97
CA TYR A 42 4.04 -6.85 -0.33
C TYR A 42 3.39 -6.48 1.01
N ARG A 43 4.12 -5.79 1.90
CA ARG A 43 3.54 -5.32 3.16
C ARG A 43 2.34 -4.41 2.93
N PHE A 44 2.41 -3.52 1.95
CA PHE A 44 1.30 -2.65 1.59
C PHE A 44 0.11 -3.44 1.04
N ALA A 45 0.31 -4.33 0.06
CA ALA A 45 -0.74 -5.16 -0.51
C ALA A 45 -1.41 -6.03 0.57
N ARG A 46 -0.62 -6.66 1.44
CA ARG A 46 -1.10 -7.47 2.57
C ARG A 46 -2.00 -6.68 3.52
N ASN A 47 -1.63 -5.44 3.83
CA ASN A 47 -2.46 -4.55 4.65
C ASN A 47 -3.72 -4.04 3.93
N MET A 48 -3.75 -4.10 2.59
CA MET A 48 -4.93 -3.76 1.80
C MET A 48 -5.93 -4.92 1.72
N VAL A 49 -5.47 -6.15 1.46
CA VAL A 49 -6.35 -7.30 1.11
C VAL A 49 -6.49 -8.38 2.19
N ARG A 50 -5.63 -8.36 3.23
CA ARG A 50 -5.63 -9.32 4.36
C ARG A 50 -5.52 -10.80 3.98
N ASP A 51 -4.86 -11.08 2.87
CA ASP A 51 -4.69 -12.43 2.36
C ASP A 51 -3.28 -12.50 1.76
N ASP A 52 -2.47 -13.39 2.33
CA ASP A 52 -1.05 -13.46 2.02
C ASP A 52 -0.83 -13.95 0.58
N GLY A 53 -1.63 -14.92 0.12
CA GLY A 53 -1.57 -15.42 -1.25
C GLY A 53 -2.01 -14.37 -2.27
N LEU A 54 -3.12 -13.67 -2.00
CA LEU A 54 -3.56 -12.58 -2.87
C LEU A 54 -2.60 -11.39 -2.86
N ALA A 55 -1.99 -11.07 -1.72
CA ALA A 55 -0.99 -10.02 -1.63
C ALA A 55 0.25 -10.34 -2.47
N GLU A 56 0.70 -11.60 -2.44
CA GLU A 56 1.79 -12.07 -3.30
C GLU A 56 1.39 -11.98 -4.78
N GLU A 57 0.21 -12.48 -5.14
CA GLU A 57 -0.32 -12.38 -6.51
C GLU A 57 -0.33 -10.93 -6.99
N ILE A 58 -0.91 -10.00 -6.23
CA ILE A 58 -0.96 -8.57 -6.56
C ILE A 58 0.42 -7.99 -6.84
N VAL A 59 1.42 -8.32 -6.02
CA VAL A 59 2.78 -7.79 -6.19
C VAL A 59 3.45 -8.37 -7.43
N GLN A 60 3.32 -9.67 -7.67
CA GLN A 60 3.83 -10.31 -8.88
C GLN A 60 3.20 -9.67 -10.13
N ASP A 61 1.88 -9.54 -10.12
CA ASP A 61 1.12 -8.91 -11.18
C ASP A 61 1.49 -7.44 -11.40
N ALA A 62 1.76 -6.72 -10.31
CA ALA A 62 2.22 -5.33 -10.35
C ALA A 62 3.59 -5.21 -11.01
N PHE A 63 4.53 -6.11 -10.70
CA PHE A 63 5.84 -6.12 -11.35
C PHE A 63 5.75 -6.53 -12.83
N VAL A 64 4.89 -7.48 -13.20
CA VAL A 64 4.64 -7.80 -14.60
C VAL A 64 4.07 -6.60 -15.35
N ALA A 65 3.12 -5.88 -14.74
CA ALA A 65 2.56 -4.66 -15.32
C ALA A 65 3.62 -3.54 -15.41
N ALA A 66 4.45 -3.38 -14.37
CA ALA A 66 5.55 -2.43 -14.36
C ALA A 66 6.54 -2.73 -15.49
N TRP A 67 7.02 -3.97 -15.63
CA TRP A 67 7.93 -4.37 -16.71
C TRP A 67 7.38 -4.04 -18.10
N LYS A 68 6.11 -4.34 -18.37
CA LYS A 68 5.45 -4.06 -19.65
C LYS A 68 5.27 -2.58 -19.95
N SER A 69 5.24 -1.73 -18.92
CA SER A 69 5.00 -0.30 -19.05
C SER A 69 6.24 0.54 -18.76
N LEU A 70 7.34 -0.09 -18.38
CA LEU A 70 8.57 0.56 -17.94
C LEU A 70 9.20 1.40 -19.05
N GLU A 71 9.09 0.95 -20.31
CA GLU A 71 9.54 1.71 -21.48
C GLU A 71 8.85 3.09 -21.62
N HIS A 72 7.66 3.26 -21.03
CA HIS A 72 6.90 4.50 -21.03
C HIS A 72 7.09 5.33 -19.76
N TYR A 73 7.90 4.86 -18.80
CA TYR A 73 8.17 5.58 -17.57
C TYR A 73 9.10 6.77 -17.85
N ARG A 74 8.57 7.99 -17.66
CA ARG A 74 9.27 9.26 -17.99
C ARG A 74 9.97 9.92 -16.80
N SER A 75 10.10 9.23 -15.66
CA SER A 75 10.68 9.80 -14.42
C SER A 75 10.03 11.10 -13.95
N GLU A 76 8.74 11.30 -14.25
CA GLU A 76 7.95 12.46 -13.81
C GLU A 76 7.58 12.39 -12.32
N SER A 77 7.62 11.19 -11.74
CA SER A 77 7.53 10.92 -10.30
C SER A 77 8.66 9.95 -9.92
N ALA A 78 8.90 9.71 -8.63
CA ALA A 78 9.84 8.68 -8.20
C ALA A 78 9.34 7.29 -8.61
N LEU A 79 10.25 6.35 -8.90
CA LEU A 79 9.88 4.99 -9.33
C LEU A 79 9.00 4.32 -8.28
N ARG A 80 9.37 4.49 -7.01
CA ARG A 80 8.59 4.01 -5.86
C ARG A 80 7.14 4.52 -5.92
N THR A 81 6.92 5.81 -6.12
CA THR A 81 5.58 6.42 -6.26
C THR A 81 4.76 5.73 -7.34
N TRP A 82 5.37 5.53 -8.51
CA TRP A 82 4.74 4.86 -9.64
C TRP A 82 4.40 3.39 -9.35
N LEU A 83 5.31 2.62 -8.76
CA LEU A 83 5.10 1.22 -8.38
C LEU A 83 3.95 1.06 -7.38
N PHE A 84 3.91 1.90 -6.34
CA PHE A 84 2.83 1.87 -5.36
C PHE A 84 1.47 2.24 -5.96
N GLY A 85 1.43 3.05 -7.02
CA GLY A 85 0.20 3.35 -7.76
C GLY A 85 -0.36 2.10 -8.43
N ILE A 86 0.51 1.31 -9.09
CA ILE A 86 0.15 0.04 -9.73
C ILE A 86 -0.38 -0.95 -8.69
N VAL A 87 0.34 -1.14 -7.58
CA VAL A 87 -0.06 -2.05 -6.49
C VAL A 87 -1.39 -1.62 -5.88
N ASN A 88 -1.57 -0.33 -5.61
CA ASN A 88 -2.80 0.19 -5.04
C ASN A 88 -4.00 -0.05 -5.96
N HIS A 89 -3.86 0.21 -7.27
CA HIS A 89 -4.92 -0.06 -8.24
C HIS A 89 -5.35 -1.54 -8.20
N LYS A 90 -4.37 -2.45 -8.25
CA LYS A 90 -4.61 -3.90 -8.22
C LYS A 90 -5.23 -4.36 -6.89
N ALA A 91 -4.77 -3.82 -5.76
CA ALA A 91 -5.32 -4.16 -4.44
C ALA A 91 -6.77 -3.69 -4.27
N ILE A 92 -7.11 -2.50 -4.77
CA ILE A 92 -8.49 -1.99 -4.79
C ILE A 92 -9.37 -2.88 -5.66
N ASP A 93 -8.93 -3.20 -6.87
CA ASP A 93 -9.69 -4.08 -7.78
C ASP A 93 -9.92 -5.47 -7.17
N ALA A 94 -8.90 -6.06 -6.56
CA ALA A 94 -9.02 -7.34 -5.86
C ALA A 94 -10.00 -7.29 -4.67
N THR A 95 -9.97 -6.20 -3.89
CA THR A 95 -10.90 -6.00 -2.77
C THR A 95 -12.35 -5.91 -3.25
N ARG A 96 -12.60 -5.18 -4.35
CA ARG A 96 -13.94 -5.04 -4.94
C ARG A 96 -14.48 -6.30 -5.58
N ARG A 97 -13.60 -7.17 -6.10
CA ARG A 97 -13.99 -8.48 -6.64
C ARG A 97 -14.39 -9.48 -5.55
N ARG A 98 -13.84 -9.34 -4.34
CA ARG A 98 -14.13 -10.21 -3.18
C ARG A 98 -15.44 -9.85 -2.49
N VAL A 99 -15.86 -8.58 -2.53
CA VAL A 99 -17.19 -8.19 -2.08
C VAL A 99 -18.18 -8.66 -3.16
N PRO A 100 -19.11 -9.60 -2.86
CA PRO A 100 -20.20 -9.88 -3.79
C PRO A 100 -20.89 -8.56 -4.10
N ARG A 101 -20.94 -8.13 -5.37
CA ARG A 101 -21.61 -6.87 -5.74
C ARG A 101 -23.00 -6.86 -5.10
N PRO A 102 -23.33 -5.90 -4.22
CA PRO A 102 -24.70 -5.71 -3.83
C PRO A 102 -25.43 -5.13 -5.04
N ALA A 103 -26.56 -5.76 -5.40
CA ALA A 103 -27.68 -5.01 -5.93
C ALA A 103 -27.99 -3.87 -4.96
N GLU A 104 -28.47 -2.78 -5.50
CA GLU A 104 -28.76 -1.52 -4.83
C GLU A 104 -29.53 -1.72 -3.50
N ASP A 105 -29.16 -0.91 -2.51
CA ASP A 105 -29.56 -0.95 -1.10
C ASP A 105 -29.02 -2.14 -0.30
N TRP A 106 -28.39 -1.86 0.86
CA TRP A 106 -28.56 -2.59 2.13
C TRP A 106 -27.91 -1.79 3.26
N LEU A 107 -28.81 -1.20 4.05
CA LEU A 107 -28.61 -0.83 5.44
C LEU A 107 -28.09 -2.04 6.21
N PHE A 108 -27.02 -1.83 6.98
CA PHE A 108 -26.52 -2.69 8.06
C PHE A 108 -26.86 -4.18 7.99
N GLU A 109 -25.99 -4.99 7.38
CA GLU A 109 -25.94 -6.43 7.64
C GLU A 109 -24.50 -6.88 7.89
N ASP A 110 -24.30 -7.42 9.08
CA ASP A 110 -23.08 -8.10 9.51
C ASP A 110 -22.84 -9.33 8.63
N ALA A 111 -21.72 -9.34 7.90
CA ALA A 111 -21.22 -10.53 7.23
C ALA A 111 -19.79 -10.81 7.73
N VAL A 112 -19.73 -11.66 8.74
CA VAL A 112 -18.52 -12.31 9.27
C VAL A 112 -17.94 -13.19 8.17
N GLY A 113 -16.84 -12.74 7.57
CA GLY A 113 -15.93 -13.54 6.75
C GLY A 113 -14.58 -13.62 7.44
N ASP A 114 -14.52 -14.31 8.58
CA ASP A 114 -13.30 -14.50 9.36
C ASP A 114 -12.46 -15.61 8.71
N ALA A 115 -11.67 -15.25 7.70
CA ALA A 115 -10.49 -16.04 7.33
C ALA A 115 -9.29 -15.46 8.09
N VAL A 116 -9.24 -15.74 9.39
CA VAL A 116 -8.00 -15.60 10.17
C VAL A 116 -7.13 -16.78 9.77
N ALA A 117 -6.14 -16.56 8.90
CA ALA A 117 -5.03 -17.49 8.80
C ALA A 117 -4.38 -17.55 10.19
N ALA A 118 -4.56 -18.69 10.86
CA ALA A 118 -4.10 -18.95 12.20
C ALA A 118 -2.57 -19.11 12.19
N ASP A 119 -1.86 -18.12 12.74
CA ASP A 119 -0.48 -18.29 13.18
C ASP A 119 -0.49 -18.78 14.65
N ASP A 120 0.02 -20.01 14.82
CA ASP A 120 0.59 -20.76 15.97
C ASP A 120 0.37 -20.27 17.46
N PRO A 121 -0.04 -21.13 18.43
CA PRO A 121 -0.82 -20.71 19.62
C PRO A 121 -0.14 -20.31 20.95
N ALA A 122 1.16 -20.05 21.11
CA ALA A 122 1.72 -20.10 22.50
C ALA A 122 2.68 -19.01 23.05
N SER A 123 2.96 -17.86 22.40
CA SER A 123 3.87 -16.87 23.07
C SER A 123 3.64 -15.35 22.90
N VAL A 124 2.53 -14.87 22.31
CA VAL A 124 2.41 -13.43 21.90
C VAL A 124 1.21 -12.69 22.53
N ALA A 125 0.71 -13.12 23.68
CA ALA A 125 -0.64 -12.82 24.19
C ALA A 125 -0.96 -11.38 24.66
N THR A 126 -0.22 -10.34 24.28
CA THR A 126 -0.65 -8.94 24.56
C THR A 126 -0.27 -7.99 23.42
N GLY A 127 0.94 -8.14 22.86
CA GLY A 127 1.32 -7.45 21.62
C GLY A 127 0.55 -7.96 20.39
N SER A 128 0.16 -9.24 20.38
CA SER A 128 -0.64 -9.82 19.30
C SER A 128 -2.03 -9.20 19.25
N ASP A 129 -2.69 -9.09 20.40
CA ASP A 129 -4.08 -8.65 20.47
C ASP A 129 -4.24 -7.19 19.99
N PHE A 130 -3.31 -6.31 20.37
CA PHE A 130 -3.25 -4.94 19.85
C PHE A 130 -3.04 -4.91 18.33
N LEU A 131 -2.10 -5.69 17.80
CA LEU A 131 -1.80 -5.72 16.37
C LEU A 131 -2.97 -6.32 15.56
N VAL A 132 -3.65 -7.32 16.10
CA VAL A 132 -4.88 -7.90 15.55
C VAL A 132 -5.99 -6.84 15.52
N ALA A 133 -6.19 -6.12 16.62
CA ALA A 133 -7.17 -5.05 16.70
C ALA A 133 -6.87 -3.90 15.73
N LEU A 134 -5.61 -3.48 15.61
CA LEU A 134 -5.18 -2.46 14.65
C LEU A 134 -5.42 -2.92 13.21
N ARG A 135 -5.07 -4.17 12.87
CA ARG A 135 -5.29 -4.72 11.53
C ARG A 135 -6.78 -4.75 11.20
N ARG A 136 -7.63 -5.14 12.14
CA ARG A 136 -9.11 -5.08 12.00
C ARG A 136 -9.58 -3.64 11.79
N ALA A 137 -9.15 -2.70 12.64
CA ALA A 137 -9.54 -1.29 12.52
C ALA A 137 -9.13 -0.65 11.19
N LEU A 138 -7.93 -0.99 10.66
CA LEU A 138 -7.49 -0.57 9.32
C LEU A 138 -8.36 -1.16 8.21
N SER A 139 -8.81 -2.40 8.38
CA SER A 139 -9.64 -3.12 7.41
C SER A 139 -11.05 -2.56 7.28
N ASP A 140 -11.51 -1.82 8.28
CA ASP A 140 -12.83 -1.20 8.26
C ASP A 140 -12.80 0.25 7.74
N LEU A 141 -11.60 0.79 7.48
CA LEU A 141 -11.46 2.07 6.79
C LEU A 141 -11.92 1.93 5.33
N PRO A 142 -12.56 2.95 4.74
CA PRO A 142 -12.73 3.04 3.30
C PRO A 142 -11.40 2.87 2.56
N GLU A 143 -11.40 2.18 1.41
CA GLU A 143 -10.20 1.82 0.64
C GLU A 143 -9.23 2.99 0.49
N VAL A 144 -9.73 4.16 0.05
CA VAL A 144 -8.92 5.36 -0.16
C VAL A 144 -8.31 5.91 1.14
N GLN A 145 -9.03 5.81 2.26
CA GLN A 145 -8.50 6.22 3.57
C GLN A 145 -7.39 5.28 4.03
N ARG A 146 -7.60 3.97 3.86
CA ARG A 146 -6.60 2.94 4.17
C ARG A 146 -5.33 3.14 3.34
N SER A 147 -5.45 3.31 2.02
CA SER A 147 -4.32 3.57 1.12
C SER A 147 -3.55 4.82 1.54
N CYS A 148 -4.24 5.95 1.74
CA CYS A 148 -3.61 7.20 2.16
C CYS A 148 -2.86 7.04 3.49
N TRP A 149 -3.47 6.35 4.45
CA TRP A 149 -2.87 6.14 5.77
C TRP A 149 -1.64 5.23 5.70
N LEU A 150 -1.73 4.09 4.99
CA LEU A 150 -0.60 3.17 4.84
C LEU A 150 0.58 3.83 4.12
N LEU A 151 0.31 4.51 2.99
CA LEU A 151 1.37 5.20 2.26
C LEU A 151 2.03 6.31 3.11
N ARG A 152 1.27 6.96 4.00
CA ARG A 152 1.78 8.02 4.86
C ARG A 152 2.55 7.50 6.07
N GLU A 153 1.94 6.63 6.86
CA GLU A 153 2.45 6.22 8.18
C GLU A 153 3.39 5.02 8.11
N VAL A 154 3.20 4.12 7.13
CA VAL A 154 4.02 2.92 6.98
C VAL A 154 5.11 3.13 5.94
N GLU A 155 4.75 3.68 4.78
CA GLU A 155 5.70 3.89 3.69
C GLU A 155 6.43 5.24 3.77
N GLY A 156 5.97 6.17 4.62
CA GLY A 156 6.64 7.45 4.85
C GLY A 156 6.50 8.47 3.71
N MET A 157 5.61 8.22 2.74
CA MET A 157 5.42 9.11 1.60
C MET A 157 4.85 10.49 2.02
N THR A 158 5.27 11.53 1.32
CA THR A 158 4.73 12.88 1.44
C THR A 158 3.31 12.96 0.88
N HIS A 159 2.54 13.96 1.30
CA HIS A 159 1.19 14.18 0.73
C HIS A 159 1.23 14.46 -0.77
N VAL A 160 2.35 14.96 -1.29
CA VAL A 160 2.55 15.20 -2.73
C VAL A 160 2.75 13.88 -3.46
N GLU A 161 3.69 13.05 -3.00
CA GLU A 161 3.92 11.71 -3.57
C GLU A 161 2.67 10.84 -3.49
N ILE A 162 1.94 10.85 -2.37
CA ILE A 162 0.67 10.10 -2.28
C ILE A 162 -0.36 10.65 -3.27
N GLY A 163 -0.37 11.96 -3.49
CA GLY A 163 -1.24 12.59 -4.48
C GLY A 163 -0.94 12.11 -5.89
N GLU A 164 0.34 11.99 -6.23
CA GLU A 164 0.81 11.40 -7.50
C GLU A 164 0.42 9.92 -7.60
N THR A 165 0.75 9.13 -6.57
CA THR A 165 0.45 7.69 -6.48
C THR A 165 -1.05 7.38 -6.67
N LEU A 166 -1.92 8.19 -6.05
CA LEU A 166 -3.37 7.93 -6.01
C LEU A 166 -4.18 8.82 -6.95
N SER A 167 -3.53 9.67 -7.76
CA SER A 167 -4.19 10.67 -8.61
C SER A 167 -5.14 11.59 -7.83
N MET A 168 -4.66 12.12 -6.70
CA MET A 168 -5.39 12.99 -5.78
C MET A 168 -4.64 14.30 -5.53
N SER A 169 -5.35 15.38 -5.19
CA SER A 169 -4.66 16.59 -4.73
C SER A 169 -4.01 16.36 -3.36
N PRO A 170 -2.84 16.98 -3.06
CA PRO A 170 -2.21 16.84 -1.74
C PRO A 170 -3.11 17.28 -0.58
N SER A 171 -4.03 18.21 -0.84
CA SER A 171 -5.04 18.64 0.13
C SER A 171 -6.08 17.54 0.41
N ALA A 172 -6.55 16.85 -0.63
CA ALA A 172 -7.46 15.72 -0.48
C ALA A 172 -6.80 14.58 0.31
N VAL A 173 -5.52 14.27 0.05
CA VAL A 173 -4.74 13.29 0.80
C VAL A 173 -4.69 13.65 2.29
N ARG A 174 -4.34 14.89 2.64
CA ARG A 174 -4.34 15.36 4.04
C ARG A 174 -5.69 15.12 4.71
N GLY A 175 -6.79 15.39 4.00
CA GLY A 175 -8.14 15.13 4.48
C GLY A 175 -8.39 13.64 4.74
N GLN A 176 -7.97 12.75 3.84
CA GLN A 176 -8.12 11.30 4.03
C GLN A 176 -7.29 10.77 5.20
N VAL A 177 -6.02 11.18 5.32
CA VAL A 177 -5.15 10.78 6.43
C VAL A 177 -5.73 11.25 7.77
N SER A 178 -6.23 12.49 7.84
CA SER A 178 -6.87 13.02 9.05
C SER A 178 -8.11 12.21 9.46
N ARG A 179 -8.96 11.86 8.48
CA ARG A 179 -10.14 10.99 8.73
C ARG A 179 -9.73 9.59 9.20
N ALA A 180 -8.77 8.96 8.52
CA ALA A 180 -8.25 7.66 8.91
C ALA A 180 -7.73 7.66 10.35
N ARG A 181 -6.90 8.66 10.72
CA ARG A 181 -6.39 8.80 12.09
C ARG A 181 -7.50 8.97 13.13
N ARG A 182 -8.56 9.74 12.82
CA ARG A 182 -9.71 9.90 13.71
C ARG A 182 -10.41 8.56 13.94
N THR A 183 -10.76 7.85 12.87
CA THR A 183 -11.44 6.56 12.95
C THR A 183 -10.60 5.51 13.67
N LEU A 184 -9.30 5.45 13.41
CA LEU A 184 -8.39 4.56 14.13
C LEU A 184 -8.28 4.94 15.62
N SER A 185 -8.19 6.23 15.94
CA SER A 185 -8.12 6.72 17.32
C SER A 185 -9.37 6.35 18.13
N GLU A 186 -10.56 6.45 17.51
CA GLU A 186 -11.83 6.05 18.12
C GLU A 186 -11.90 4.53 18.34
N ARG A 187 -11.54 3.73 17.32
CA ARG A 187 -11.60 2.26 17.38
C ARG A 187 -10.54 1.64 18.29
N MET A 188 -9.38 2.29 18.39
CA MET A 188 -8.28 1.85 19.25
C MET A 188 -8.32 2.48 20.65
N ALA A 189 -9.36 3.27 20.99
CA ALA A 189 -9.52 3.85 22.32
C ALA A 189 -9.51 2.83 23.48
N PRO A 190 -10.09 1.62 23.34
CA PRO A 190 -10.02 0.58 24.37
C PRO A 190 -8.62 0.00 24.60
N TRP A 191 -7.66 0.32 23.72
CA TRP A 191 -6.30 -0.21 23.72
C TRP A 191 -5.25 0.85 24.10
N ARG A 192 -5.67 2.02 24.60
CA ARG A 192 -4.78 3.05 25.16
C ARG A 192 -4.58 2.82 26.65
#